data_AF-A0A091HHM1-F1
#
_entry.id   AF-A0A091HHM1-F1
#
_cell.length_a   1.000
_cell.length_b   1.000
_cell.length_c   1.000
_cell.angle_alpha   90.00
_cell.angle_beta   90.00
_cell.angle_gamma   90.00
#
_symmetry.space_group_name_H-M   'P 1'
#
loop_
_entity.id
_entity.type
_entity.pdbx_description
1 polymer ?
#
loop_
_entity_poly.entity_id
_entity_poly.type
_entity_poly.pdbx_seq_one_letter_code
_entity_poly.pdbx_strand_id
1 'polypeptide(L)'
;QVSTRELRRKDDEMRNIRVYALLHVGAIIAVDIFFHFFYILTLPSDLKFVNRLSDWSLAGLAYSNLVYDWVKAAVMFGVINTITRLDHLDPPQPPKCITMLYVFAETHFDRGINDWLCKYVYDHIGENHDNIIKELIATIATFAVTTLWLGPCEIVYIWSVLNCFGLNFELWVQKFFQQEPFAKLEAKMSAAMSRRIRAVFGAVNFWAIVLYNIPALNSLEFALLVTKRLLLKGFPVSTLSIWFITYCGVQLIKERERILAIEEDKCDKAKAE
;
A
#
# COMPACT_ATOMS: atom_id res chain seq x y z
N GLN A 1 1.04 24.80 -36.82
CA GLN A 1 0.24 25.74 -36.01
C GLN A 1 0.21 25.23 -34.58
N VAL A 2 0.92 25.88 -33.67
CA VAL A 2 0.80 25.59 -32.23
C VAL A 2 -0.54 26.19 -31.82
N SER A 3 -1.50 25.36 -31.46
CA SER A 3 -2.79 25.79 -30.91
C SER A 3 -2.54 26.46 -29.56
N THR A 4 -2.36 27.77 -29.54
CA THR A 4 -2.34 28.57 -28.32
C THR A 4 -3.78 28.75 -27.87
N ARG A 5 -4.39 27.66 -27.40
CA ARG A 5 -5.67 27.71 -26.72
C ARG A 5 -5.41 28.48 -25.42
N GLU A 6 -5.95 29.68 -25.28
CA GLU A 6 -5.84 30.44 -24.03
C GLU A 6 -6.37 29.57 -22.89
N LEU A 7 -5.48 29.04 -22.05
CA LEU A 7 -5.82 28.25 -20.88
C LEU A 7 -6.36 29.21 -19.82
N ARG A 8 -7.65 29.52 -19.94
CA ARG A 8 -8.33 30.43 -19.03
C ARG A 8 -8.64 29.68 -17.72
N ARG A 9 -7.93 30.05 -16.66
CA ARG A 9 -8.10 29.51 -15.30
C ARG A 9 -9.44 29.99 -14.71
N LYS A 10 -10.12 29.16 -13.90
CA LYS A 10 -11.31 29.62 -13.15
C LYS A 10 -10.87 30.63 -12.07
N ASP A 11 -11.69 31.64 -11.80
CA ASP A 11 -11.31 32.75 -10.91
C ASP A 11 -10.88 32.30 -9.48
N ASP A 12 -11.48 31.21 -8.98
CA ASP A 12 -11.15 30.65 -7.65
C ASP A 12 -9.97 29.66 -7.65
N GLU A 13 -9.53 29.18 -8.81
CA GLU A 13 -8.56 28.10 -8.92
C GLU A 13 -7.15 28.55 -8.49
N MET A 14 -6.76 29.80 -8.82
CA MET A 14 -5.49 30.36 -8.32
C MET A 14 -5.47 30.47 -6.80
N ARG A 15 -6.60 30.85 -6.19
CA ARG A 15 -6.72 30.94 -4.74
C ARG A 15 -6.54 29.56 -4.12
N ASN A 16 -7.19 28.55 -4.68
CA ASN A 16 -7.07 27.17 -4.20
C ASN A 16 -5.64 26.64 -4.34
N ILE A 17 -4.97 26.86 -5.47
CA ILE A 17 -3.56 26.47 -5.67
C ILE A 17 -2.66 27.11 -4.62
N ARG A 18 -2.84 28.41 -4.32
CA ARG A 18 -2.07 29.10 -3.27
C ARG A 18 -2.30 28.52 -1.88
N VAL A 19 -3.56 28.21 -1.54
CA VAL A 19 -3.90 27.58 -0.25
C VAL A 19 -3.25 26.19 -0.15
N TYR A 20 -3.36 25.36 -1.19
CA TYR A 20 -2.71 24.04 -1.22
C TYR A 20 -1.19 24.17 -1.11
N ALA A 21 -0.57 25.11 -1.82
CA ALA A 21 0.87 25.35 -1.71
C ALA A 21 1.30 25.68 -0.27
N LEU A 22 0.57 26.58 0.41
CA LEU A 22 0.85 26.92 1.81
C LEU A 22 0.64 25.73 2.75
N LEU A 23 -0.42 24.96 2.54
CA LEU A 23 -0.69 23.74 3.32
C LEU A 23 0.41 22.69 3.12
N HIS A 24 0.89 22.49 1.89
CA HIS A 24 1.97 21.54 1.60
C HIS A 24 3.32 22.01 2.17
N VAL A 25 3.63 23.30 2.14
CA VAL A 25 4.82 23.85 2.84
C VAL A 25 4.71 23.62 4.34
N GLY A 26 3.55 23.89 4.94
CA GLY A 26 3.29 23.58 6.34
C GLY A 26 3.45 22.08 6.65
N ALA A 27 2.95 21.21 5.77
CA ALA A 27 3.09 19.76 5.90
C ALA A 27 4.55 19.30 5.80
N ILE A 28 5.35 19.86 4.88
CA ILE A 28 6.79 19.58 4.77
C ILE A 28 7.49 19.93 6.09
N ILE A 29 7.28 21.13 6.62
CA ILE A 29 7.92 21.58 7.86
C ILE A 29 7.50 20.70 9.03
N ALA A 30 6.20 20.40 9.15
CA ALA A 30 5.70 19.53 10.21
C ALA A 30 6.32 18.13 10.12
N VAL A 31 6.34 17.52 8.93
CA VAL A 31 6.89 16.18 8.73
C VAL A 31 8.41 16.16 8.98
N ASP A 32 9.14 17.18 8.54
CA ASP A 32 10.58 17.30 8.81
C ASP A 32 10.87 17.34 10.33
N ILE A 33 10.12 18.15 11.07
CA ILE A 33 10.19 18.20 12.54
C ILE A 33 9.86 16.83 13.14
N PHE A 34 8.75 16.21 12.74
CA PHE A 34 8.34 14.89 13.26
C PHE A 34 9.43 13.83 13.00
N PHE A 35 9.97 13.79 11.78
CA PHE A 35 10.99 12.81 11.40
C PHE A 35 12.32 13.05 12.10
N HIS A 36 12.67 14.31 12.37
CA HIS A 36 13.85 14.67 13.13
C HIS A 36 13.82 14.12 14.57
N PHE A 37 12.67 14.21 15.25
CA PHE A 37 12.56 13.86 16.67
C PHE A 37 12.16 12.41 16.95
N PHE A 38 11.50 11.72 16.01
CA PHE A 38 11.01 10.35 16.25
C PHE A 38 12.04 9.26 15.92
N TYR A 39 13.11 9.59 15.18
CA TYR A 39 14.20 8.66 14.85
C TYR A 39 13.74 7.31 14.26
N ILE A 40 12.63 7.32 13.50
CA ILE A 40 11.96 6.09 13.04
C ILE A 40 12.89 5.18 12.23
N LEU A 41 13.75 5.78 11.39
CA LEU A 41 14.72 5.04 10.57
C LEU A 41 16.03 4.72 11.28
N THR A 42 16.38 5.49 12.32
CA THR A 42 17.65 5.36 13.07
C THR A 42 17.56 4.39 14.24
N LEU A 43 16.40 4.30 14.91
CA LEU A 43 16.19 3.34 16.01
C LEU A 43 16.42 1.88 15.59
N PRO A 44 15.93 1.40 14.43
CA PRO A 44 16.19 0.04 13.94
C PRO A 44 17.68 -0.30 13.79
N SER A 45 18.54 0.70 13.53
CA SER A 45 19.98 0.51 13.33
C SER A 45 20.70 0.10 14.62
N ASP A 46 20.18 0.47 15.79
CA ASP A 46 20.70 -0.01 17.07
C ASP A 46 20.04 -1.33 17.47
N LEU A 47 20.56 -2.44 16.91
CA LEU A 47 20.06 -3.77 17.22
C LEU A 47 20.15 -4.12 18.72
N LYS A 48 21.06 -3.52 19.50
CA LYS A 48 21.14 -3.79 20.96
C LYS A 48 19.94 -3.18 21.67
N PHE A 49 19.55 -1.97 21.29
CA PHE A 49 18.35 -1.32 21.79
C PHE A 49 17.09 -2.07 21.34
N VAL A 50 16.96 -2.33 20.03
CA VAL A 50 15.77 -2.96 19.44
C VAL A 50 15.51 -4.36 20.00
N ASN A 51 16.56 -5.13 20.29
CA ASN A 51 16.42 -6.44 20.94
C ASN A 51 15.79 -6.38 22.34
N ARG A 52 15.90 -5.24 23.04
CA ARG A 52 15.33 -5.05 24.39
C ARG A 52 13.89 -4.54 24.37
N LEU A 53 13.39 -4.10 23.22
CA LEU A 53 12.01 -3.63 23.09
C LEU A 53 11.01 -4.74 23.41
N SER A 54 9.82 -4.38 23.85
CA SER A 54 8.69 -5.33 23.91
C SER A 54 8.29 -5.76 22.50
N ASP A 55 7.62 -6.91 22.35
CA ASP A 55 7.14 -7.36 21.03
C ASP A 55 6.19 -6.33 20.39
N TRP A 56 5.37 -5.66 21.21
CA TRP A 56 4.44 -4.62 20.80
C TRP A 56 5.15 -3.37 20.27
N SER A 57 6.17 -2.90 21.01
CA SER A 57 6.98 -1.76 20.60
C SER A 57 7.75 -2.07 19.33
N LEU A 58 8.25 -3.30 19.19
CA LEU A 58 8.95 -3.74 17.99
C LEU A 58 8.02 -3.81 16.77
N ALA A 59 6.82 -4.36 16.94
CA ALA A 59 5.79 -4.37 15.91
C ALA A 59 5.37 -2.94 15.52
N GLY A 60 5.20 -2.05 16.50
CA GLY A 60 4.92 -0.63 16.27
C GLY A 60 6.04 0.08 15.51
N LEU A 61 7.32 -0.20 15.83
CA LEU A 61 8.47 0.36 15.12
C LEU A 61 8.54 -0.14 13.67
N ALA A 62 8.30 -1.44 13.44
CA ALA A 62 8.21 -2.03 12.11
C ALA A 62 7.09 -1.39 11.26
N TYR A 63 5.90 -1.26 11.83
CA TYR A 63 4.77 -0.55 11.21
C TYR A 63 5.11 0.92 10.93
N SER A 64 5.77 1.60 11.86
CA SER A 64 6.12 3.01 11.73
C SER A 64 7.12 3.27 10.58
N ASN A 65 7.99 2.30 10.26
CA ASN A 65 8.88 2.41 9.09
C ASN A 65 8.09 2.51 7.77
N LEU A 66 7.00 1.74 7.65
CA LEU A 66 6.11 1.81 6.48
C LEU A 66 5.29 3.11 6.47
N VAL A 67 4.77 3.53 7.63
CA VAL A 67 4.06 4.81 7.74
C VAL A 67 4.96 5.99 7.40
N TYR A 68 6.22 5.95 7.83
CA TYR A 68 7.22 6.96 7.48
C TYR A 68 7.35 7.09 5.96
N ASP A 69 7.52 5.97 5.26
CA ASP A 69 7.68 5.98 3.81
C ASP A 69 6.42 6.51 3.11
N TRP A 70 5.24 6.11 3.57
CA TRP A 70 3.97 6.64 3.07
C TRP A 70 3.82 8.14 3.29
N VAL A 71 4.10 8.64 4.50
CA VAL A 71 3.99 10.08 4.82
C VAL A 71 4.93 10.88 3.92
N LYS A 72 6.17 10.40 3.74
CA LYS A 72 7.14 11.02 2.83
C LYS A 72 6.59 11.08 1.41
N ALA A 73 6.08 9.98 0.87
CA ALA A 73 5.48 9.94 -0.47
C ALA A 73 4.28 10.88 -0.58
N ALA A 74 3.33 10.82 0.37
CA ALA A 74 2.12 11.64 0.37
C ALA A 74 2.41 13.15 0.35
N VAL A 75 3.41 13.60 1.11
CA VAL A 75 3.85 15.00 1.10
C VAL A 75 4.47 15.38 -0.25
N MET A 76 5.34 14.53 -0.80
CA MET A 76 5.96 14.76 -2.11
C MET A 76 4.92 14.83 -3.24
N PHE A 77 3.96 13.91 -3.24
CA PHE A 77 2.83 13.95 -4.18
C PHE A 77 2.01 15.22 -4.04
N GLY A 78 1.78 15.72 -2.82
CA GLY A 78 1.10 17.00 -2.60
C GLY A 78 1.78 18.18 -3.29
N VAL A 79 3.11 18.26 -3.19
CA VAL A 79 3.93 19.29 -3.85
C VAL A 79 3.82 19.17 -5.37
N ILE A 80 4.10 17.98 -5.91
CA ILE A 80 4.08 17.73 -7.35
C ILE A 80 2.69 18.04 -7.91
N ASN A 81 1.64 17.54 -7.26
CA ASN A 81 0.25 17.77 -7.68
C ASN A 81 -0.12 19.25 -7.70
N THR A 82 0.44 20.06 -6.80
CA THR A 82 0.22 21.51 -6.78
C THR A 82 0.89 22.19 -7.97
N ILE A 83 2.11 21.77 -8.32
CA ILE A 83 2.84 22.26 -9.50
C ILE A 83 2.11 21.84 -10.79
N THR A 84 1.68 20.58 -10.89
CA THR A 84 0.91 20.07 -12.03
C THR A 84 -0.35 20.90 -12.29
N ARG A 85 -1.08 21.29 -11.24
CA ARG A 85 -2.24 22.21 -11.34
C ARG A 85 -1.85 23.63 -11.78
N LEU A 86 -0.64 24.09 -11.41
CA LEU A 86 -0.11 25.36 -11.89
C LEU A 86 0.11 25.34 -13.42
N ASP A 87 0.48 24.18 -13.96
CA ASP A 87 0.69 23.95 -15.39
C ASP A 87 -0.59 23.56 -16.15
N HIS A 88 -1.77 23.72 -15.54
CA HIS A 88 -3.08 23.36 -16.11
C HIS A 88 -3.25 21.87 -16.44
N LEU A 89 -2.51 21.02 -15.74
CA LEU A 89 -2.63 19.57 -15.84
C LEU A 89 -3.42 19.02 -14.65
N ASP A 90 -4.17 17.95 -14.90
CA ASP A 90 -4.85 17.22 -13.84
C ASP A 90 -3.86 16.28 -13.14
N PRO A 91 -3.61 16.45 -11.84
CA PRO A 91 -2.66 15.60 -11.14
C PRO A 91 -3.23 14.20 -10.89
N PRO A 92 -2.35 13.18 -10.79
CA PRO A 92 -2.77 11.86 -10.36
C PRO A 92 -3.30 11.89 -8.93
N GLN A 93 -4.11 10.88 -8.60
CA GLN A 93 -4.63 10.69 -7.25
C GLN A 93 -3.48 10.45 -6.25
N PRO A 94 -3.60 10.89 -4.99
CA PRO A 94 -2.57 10.68 -3.98
C PRO A 94 -2.40 9.19 -3.64
N PRO A 95 -1.24 8.81 -3.08
CA PRO A 95 -0.96 7.42 -2.72
C PRO A 95 -1.96 6.91 -1.68
N LYS A 96 -2.40 5.67 -1.83
CA LYS A 96 -3.26 5.03 -0.81
C LYS A 96 -2.48 4.92 0.50
N CYS A 97 -3.17 5.11 1.63
CA CYS A 97 -2.54 4.97 2.94
C CYS A 97 -2.04 3.55 3.14
N ILE A 98 -0.78 3.38 3.54
CA ILE A 98 -0.16 2.07 3.76
C ILE A 98 -0.92 1.24 4.81
N THR A 99 -1.54 1.89 5.80
CA THR A 99 -2.41 1.26 6.80
C THR A 99 -3.67 0.64 6.19
N MET A 100 -4.07 1.09 5.00
CA MET A 100 -5.20 0.53 4.25
C MET A 100 -4.76 -0.57 3.28
N LEU A 101 -3.45 -0.81 3.09
CA LEU A 101 -2.95 -1.84 2.18
C LEU A 101 -2.86 -3.20 2.89
N TYR A 102 -4.00 -3.90 2.92
CA TYR A 102 -4.11 -5.26 3.45
C TYR A 102 -4.20 -6.34 2.35
N VAL A 103 -4.00 -5.93 1.09
CA VAL A 103 -4.07 -6.75 -0.12
C VAL A 103 -2.83 -6.42 -0.97
N PHE A 104 -2.07 -7.43 -1.41
CA PHE A 104 -0.87 -7.24 -2.23
C PHE A 104 -1.19 -6.65 -3.61
N ALA A 105 -2.35 -6.96 -4.18
CA ALA A 105 -2.76 -6.36 -5.45
C ALA A 105 -2.96 -4.82 -5.37
N GLU A 106 -3.17 -4.26 -4.18
CA GLU A 106 -3.37 -2.81 -4.01
C GLU A 106 -2.05 -2.03 -3.89
N THR A 107 -1.15 -2.17 -4.86
CA THR A 107 0.19 -1.56 -4.87
C THR A 107 0.20 -0.05 -5.22
N HIS A 108 -0.84 0.69 -4.88
CA HIS A 108 -0.97 2.14 -5.15
C HIS A 108 -0.19 3.02 -4.16
N PHE A 109 0.95 2.53 -3.69
CA PHE A 109 1.86 3.28 -2.81
C PHE A 109 2.58 4.41 -3.58
N ASP A 110 2.88 4.17 -4.85
CA ASP A 110 3.22 5.21 -5.84
C ASP A 110 2.32 4.98 -7.06
N ARG A 111 1.27 5.80 -7.18
CA ARG A 111 0.29 5.63 -8.27
C ARG A 111 0.90 5.86 -9.64
N GLY A 112 1.86 6.78 -9.77
CA GLY A 112 2.40 7.16 -11.06
C GLY A 112 3.12 5.99 -11.73
N ILE A 113 4.06 5.36 -11.00
CA ILE A 113 4.77 4.20 -11.52
C ILE A 113 3.89 2.95 -11.58
N ASN A 114 2.98 2.76 -10.61
CA ASN A 114 2.09 1.61 -10.61
C ASN A 114 1.20 1.59 -11.85
N ASP A 115 0.53 2.70 -12.16
CA ASP A 115 -0.37 2.79 -13.31
C ASP A 115 0.41 2.55 -14.63
N TRP A 116 1.65 3.03 -14.71
CA TRP A 116 2.52 2.79 -15.86
C TRP A 116 2.91 1.30 -15.97
N LEU A 117 3.32 0.68 -14.87
CA LEU A 117 3.71 -0.73 -14.83
C LEU A 117 2.53 -1.65 -15.15
N CYS A 118 1.37 -1.38 -14.57
CA CYS A 118 0.13 -2.11 -14.84
C CYS A 118 -0.20 -2.05 -16.34
N LYS A 119 -0.29 -0.83 -16.89
CA LYS A 119 -0.69 -0.62 -18.29
C LYS A 119 0.30 -1.16 -19.31
N TYR A 120 1.59 -0.94 -19.11
CA TYR A 120 2.60 -1.16 -20.16
C TYR A 120 3.40 -2.45 -19.99
N VAL A 121 3.35 -3.08 -18.81
CA VAL A 121 4.09 -4.32 -18.55
C VAL A 121 3.12 -5.43 -18.16
N TYR A 122 2.37 -5.23 -17.07
CA TYR A 122 1.52 -6.27 -16.50
C TYR A 122 0.39 -6.69 -17.46
N ASP A 123 -0.48 -5.74 -17.84
CA ASP A 123 -1.64 -5.99 -18.70
C ASP A 123 -1.18 -6.38 -20.12
N HIS A 124 -0.08 -5.77 -20.58
CA HIS A 124 0.46 -6.07 -21.90
C HIS A 124 0.95 -7.52 -22.04
N ILE A 125 1.59 -8.06 -21.00
CA ILE A 125 2.11 -9.45 -20.99
C ILE A 125 1.03 -10.44 -20.53
N GLY A 126 0.18 -10.04 -19.58
CA GLY A 126 -0.88 -10.86 -19.00
C GLY A 126 -2.08 -11.04 -19.94
N GLU A 127 -2.29 -10.11 -20.87
CA GLU A 127 -3.38 -10.07 -21.85
C GLU A 127 -4.77 -10.18 -21.18
N ASN A 128 -5.39 -11.37 -21.22
CA ASN A 128 -6.73 -11.60 -20.68
C ASN A 128 -6.74 -12.04 -19.22
N HIS A 129 -5.57 -12.21 -18.58
CA HIS A 129 -5.42 -12.62 -17.17
C HIS A 129 -6.12 -13.95 -16.78
N ASP A 130 -6.43 -14.79 -17.77
CA ASP A 130 -7.09 -16.09 -17.60
C ASP A 130 -6.11 -17.21 -17.22
N ASN A 131 -4.87 -17.13 -17.70
CA ASN A 131 -3.84 -18.14 -17.53
C ASN A 131 -2.87 -17.78 -16.40
N ILE A 132 -2.76 -18.68 -15.40
CA ILE A 132 -1.86 -18.51 -14.25
C ILE A 132 -0.39 -18.34 -14.66
N ILE A 133 0.06 -19.01 -15.72
CA ILE A 133 1.44 -18.90 -16.20
C ILE A 133 1.68 -17.53 -16.84
N LYS A 134 0.74 -17.03 -17.65
CA LYS A 134 0.84 -15.68 -18.22
C LYS A 134 0.86 -14.63 -17.12
N GLU A 135 0.01 -14.78 -16.11
CA GLU A 135 -0.02 -13.92 -14.92
C GLU A 135 1.31 -13.91 -14.17
N LEU A 136 1.90 -15.09 -13.98
CA LEU A 136 3.19 -15.23 -13.32
C LEU A 136 4.31 -14.56 -14.13
N ILE A 137 4.31 -14.71 -15.46
CA ILE A 137 5.31 -14.04 -16.31
C ILE A 137 5.11 -12.52 -16.26
N ALA A 138 3.87 -12.04 -16.29
CA ALA A 138 3.53 -10.61 -16.20
C ALA A 138 3.98 -10.00 -14.87
N THR A 139 3.69 -10.66 -13.74
CA THR A 139 4.16 -10.21 -12.41
C THR A 139 5.68 -10.21 -12.31
N ILE A 140 6.36 -11.28 -12.76
CA ILE A 140 7.83 -11.35 -12.74
C ILE A 140 8.44 -10.22 -13.59
N ALA A 141 7.92 -9.99 -14.80
CA ALA A 141 8.40 -8.93 -15.68
C ALA A 141 8.19 -7.55 -15.03
N THR A 142 7.04 -7.32 -14.39
CA THR A 142 6.72 -6.08 -13.69
C THR A 142 7.71 -5.80 -12.56
N PHE A 143 8.00 -6.80 -11.71
CA PHE A 143 8.98 -6.67 -10.64
C PHE A 143 10.43 -6.58 -11.15
N ALA A 144 10.75 -7.21 -12.28
CA ALA A 144 12.06 -7.06 -12.92
C ALA A 144 12.29 -5.62 -13.39
N VAL A 145 11.32 -5.01 -14.08
CA VAL A 145 11.39 -3.60 -14.50
C VAL A 145 11.45 -2.68 -13.28
N THR A 146 10.66 -2.95 -12.23
CA THR A 146 10.69 -2.18 -10.98
C THR A 146 12.06 -2.25 -10.29
N THR A 147 12.70 -3.42 -10.30
CA THR A 147 14.05 -3.62 -9.75
C THR A 147 15.08 -2.79 -10.50
N LEU A 148 15.00 -2.76 -11.83
CA LEU A 148 15.87 -1.93 -12.66
C LEU A 148 15.65 -0.44 -12.37
N TRP A 149 14.40 -0.03 -12.22
CA TRP A 149 14.03 1.36 -11.91
C TRP A 149 14.56 1.83 -10.55
N LEU A 150 14.42 1.01 -9.51
CA LEU A 150 14.83 1.34 -8.14
C LEU A 150 16.36 1.34 -7.95
N GLY A 151 17.11 0.74 -8.87
CA GLY A 151 18.55 0.53 -8.74
C GLY A 151 18.84 -0.88 -8.21
N PRO A 152 19.35 -1.78 -9.07
CA PRO A 152 19.57 -3.16 -8.67
C PRO A 152 20.64 -3.28 -7.56
N CYS A 153 20.24 -3.79 -6.42
CA CYS A 153 21.13 -4.15 -5.32
C CYS A 153 20.53 -5.30 -4.51
N GLU A 154 21.32 -5.92 -3.62
CA GLU A 154 20.92 -7.11 -2.84
C GLU A 154 19.57 -6.92 -2.13
N ILE A 155 19.40 -5.78 -1.47
CA ILE A 155 18.18 -5.46 -0.73
C ILE A 155 16.97 -5.32 -1.67
N VAL A 156 17.14 -4.66 -2.82
CA VAL A 156 16.06 -4.49 -3.80
C VAL A 156 15.69 -5.84 -4.42
N TYR A 157 16.66 -6.74 -4.67
CA TYR A 157 16.35 -8.09 -5.14
C TYR A 157 15.51 -8.88 -4.14
N ILE A 158 15.88 -8.85 -2.86
CA ILE A 158 15.12 -9.51 -1.79
C ILE A 158 13.70 -8.94 -1.73
N TRP A 159 13.58 -7.62 -1.70
CA TRP A 159 12.29 -6.93 -1.69
C TRP A 159 11.42 -7.30 -2.89
N SER A 160 11.97 -7.30 -4.10
CA SER A 160 11.24 -7.63 -5.32
C SER A 160 10.75 -9.07 -5.32
N VAL A 161 11.59 -10.03 -4.91
CA VAL A 161 11.21 -11.44 -4.82
C VAL A 161 10.10 -11.65 -3.80
N LEU A 162 10.21 -11.05 -2.61
CA LEU A 162 9.21 -11.18 -1.56
C LEU A 162 7.85 -10.60 -1.97
N ASN A 163 7.83 -9.40 -2.56
CA ASN A 163 6.58 -8.77 -2.98
C ASN A 163 5.98 -9.46 -4.22
N CYS A 164 6.81 -9.91 -5.18
CA CYS A 164 6.35 -10.70 -6.32
C CYS A 164 5.72 -12.02 -5.87
N PHE A 165 6.37 -12.71 -4.92
CA PHE A 165 5.82 -13.92 -4.30
C PHE A 165 4.51 -13.63 -3.56
N GLY A 166 4.47 -12.57 -2.74
CA GLY A 166 3.28 -12.19 -1.98
C GLY A 166 2.06 -11.93 -2.88
N LEU A 167 2.25 -11.19 -3.97
CA LEU A 167 1.22 -10.92 -4.97
C LEU A 167 0.72 -12.20 -5.64
N ASN A 168 1.62 -13.02 -6.17
CA ASN A 168 1.24 -14.27 -6.84
C ASN A 168 0.55 -15.24 -5.88
N PHE A 169 1.07 -15.37 -4.65
CA PHE A 169 0.49 -16.21 -3.62
C PHE A 169 -0.94 -15.76 -3.29
N GLU A 170 -1.16 -14.45 -3.12
CA GLU A 170 -2.50 -13.90 -2.91
C GLU A 170 -3.45 -14.23 -4.07
N LEU A 171 -3.02 -14.04 -5.32
CA LEU A 171 -3.80 -14.38 -6.51
C LEU A 171 -4.12 -15.87 -6.60
N TRP A 172 -3.16 -16.75 -6.30
CA TRP A 172 -3.37 -18.20 -6.32
C TRP A 172 -4.32 -18.64 -5.23
N VAL A 173 -4.20 -18.09 -4.02
CA VAL A 173 -5.13 -18.36 -2.91
C VAL A 173 -6.54 -17.90 -3.28
N GLN A 174 -6.70 -16.73 -3.90
CA GLN A 174 -8.00 -16.27 -4.40
C GLN A 174 -8.58 -17.23 -5.46
N LYS A 175 -7.78 -17.62 -6.46
CA LYS A 175 -8.20 -18.60 -7.49
C LYS A 175 -8.58 -19.96 -6.87
N PHE A 176 -7.86 -20.40 -5.84
CA PHE A 176 -8.17 -21.64 -5.12
C PHE A 176 -9.53 -21.57 -4.41
N PHE A 177 -9.84 -20.47 -3.73
CA PHE A 177 -11.13 -20.29 -3.06
C PHE A 177 -12.31 -20.08 -4.03
N GLN A 178 -12.04 -19.72 -5.28
CA GLN A 178 -13.05 -19.67 -6.35
C GLN A 178 -13.40 -21.06 -6.91
N GLN A 179 -12.68 -22.12 -6.54
CA GLN A 179 -12.99 -23.49 -6.95
C GLN A 179 -14.04 -24.15 -6.04
N GLU A 180 -14.69 -25.18 -6.57
CA GLU A 180 -15.58 -26.05 -5.81
C GLU A 180 -14.78 -26.95 -4.86
N PRO A 181 -15.21 -27.15 -3.59
CA PRO A 181 -16.50 -26.77 -2.99
C PRO A 181 -16.50 -25.39 -2.30
N PHE A 182 -15.39 -24.67 -2.28
CA PHE A 182 -15.23 -23.42 -1.53
C PHE A 182 -16.13 -22.30 -2.06
N ALA A 183 -16.27 -22.18 -3.39
CA ALA A 183 -17.17 -21.21 -4.01
C ALA A 183 -18.63 -21.39 -3.57
N LYS A 184 -19.13 -22.64 -3.48
CA LYS A 184 -20.47 -22.92 -2.96
C LYS A 184 -20.62 -22.61 -1.48
N LEU A 185 -19.57 -22.84 -0.69
CA LEU A 185 -19.57 -22.49 0.72
C LEU A 185 -19.62 -20.96 0.90
N GLU A 186 -18.85 -20.22 0.11
CA GLU A 186 -18.86 -18.75 0.13
C GLU A 186 -20.22 -18.20 -0.33
N ALA A 187 -20.83 -18.77 -1.37
CA ALA A 187 -22.17 -18.36 -1.84
C ALA A 187 -23.28 -18.55 -0.80
N LYS A 188 -23.12 -19.50 0.14
CA LYS A 188 -24.06 -19.72 1.26
C LYS A 188 -23.79 -18.80 2.45
N MET A 189 -22.69 -18.06 2.43
CA MET A 189 -22.24 -17.23 3.54
C MET A 189 -22.87 -15.84 3.45
N SER A 190 -23.26 -15.27 4.60
CA SER A 190 -23.67 -13.87 4.62
C SER A 190 -22.51 -12.95 4.22
N ALA A 191 -22.81 -11.83 3.55
CA ALA A 191 -21.80 -10.84 3.18
C ALA A 191 -21.01 -10.33 4.40
N ALA A 192 -21.65 -10.24 5.57
CA ALA A 192 -20.99 -9.85 6.81
C ALA A 192 -19.97 -10.89 7.28
N MET A 193 -20.31 -12.19 7.22
CA MET A 193 -19.37 -13.25 7.59
C MET A 193 -18.23 -13.38 6.59
N SER A 194 -18.49 -13.21 5.28
CA SER A 194 -17.44 -13.18 4.26
C SER A 194 -16.44 -12.05 4.53
N ARG A 195 -16.92 -10.84 4.89
CA ARG A 195 -16.03 -9.74 5.29
C ARG A 195 -15.22 -10.07 6.54
N ARG A 196 -15.81 -10.75 7.54
CA ARG A 196 -15.12 -11.23 8.75
C ARG A 196 -13.97 -12.15 8.41
N ILE A 197 -14.22 -13.19 7.63
CA ILE A 197 -13.19 -14.15 7.22
C ILE A 197 -12.10 -13.46 6.40
N ARG A 198 -12.48 -12.65 5.40
CA ARG A 198 -11.52 -11.91 4.55
C ARG A 198 -10.64 -10.95 5.36
N ALA A 199 -11.13 -10.37 6.46
CA ALA A 199 -10.28 -9.53 7.30
C ALA A 199 -9.27 -10.31 8.13
N VAL A 200 -9.53 -11.58 8.46
CA VAL A 200 -8.52 -12.44 9.10
C VAL A 200 -7.34 -12.63 8.14
N PHE A 201 -7.62 -12.98 6.89
CA PHE A 201 -6.60 -13.08 5.85
C PHE A 201 -5.94 -11.72 5.57
N GLY A 202 -6.72 -10.64 5.52
CA GLY A 202 -6.20 -9.29 5.38
C GLY A 202 -5.24 -8.88 6.49
N ALA A 203 -5.49 -9.30 7.74
CA ALA A 203 -4.57 -9.03 8.85
C ALA A 203 -3.23 -9.77 8.69
N VAL A 204 -3.27 -11.01 8.20
CA VAL A 204 -2.06 -11.79 7.88
C VAL A 204 -1.31 -11.14 6.72
N ASN A 205 -2.01 -10.81 5.63
CA ASN A 205 -1.43 -10.16 4.45
C ASN A 205 -0.82 -8.80 4.80
N PHE A 206 -1.48 -7.99 5.63
CA PHE A 206 -0.93 -6.73 6.11
C PHE A 206 0.43 -6.91 6.78
N TRP A 207 0.58 -7.89 7.68
CA TRP A 207 1.87 -8.16 8.31
C TRP A 207 2.89 -8.78 7.36
N ALA A 208 2.46 -9.56 6.37
CA ALA A 208 3.35 -10.00 5.29
C ALA A 208 3.89 -8.80 4.50
N ILE A 209 3.02 -7.85 4.11
CA ILE A 209 3.40 -6.60 3.44
C ILE A 209 4.39 -5.81 4.31
N VAL A 210 4.11 -5.65 5.61
CA VAL A 210 5.04 -5.00 6.54
C VAL A 210 6.41 -5.69 6.51
N LEU A 211 6.45 -7.00 6.77
CA LEU A 211 7.71 -7.75 6.84
C LEU A 211 8.48 -7.77 5.51
N TYR A 212 7.78 -7.79 4.37
CA TYR A 212 8.41 -7.84 3.05
C TYR A 212 8.99 -6.49 2.61
N ASN A 213 8.48 -5.38 3.17
CA ASN A 213 8.95 -4.03 2.86
C ASN A 213 10.05 -3.54 3.81
N ILE A 214 10.13 -4.05 5.05
CA ILE A 214 11.18 -3.65 6.01
C ILE A 214 12.61 -3.77 5.44
N PRO A 215 13.01 -4.84 4.71
CA PRO A 215 14.36 -4.93 4.17
C PRO A 215 14.75 -3.70 3.33
N ALA A 216 13.84 -3.23 2.46
CA ALA A 216 14.07 -2.06 1.61
C ALA A 216 14.02 -0.73 2.38
N LEU A 217 13.18 -0.64 3.41
CA LEU A 217 13.02 0.58 4.21
C LEU A 217 14.10 0.75 5.27
N ASN A 218 14.75 -0.34 5.66
CA ASN A 218 15.72 -0.34 6.74
C ASN A 218 16.88 -1.32 6.50
N SER A 219 16.85 -2.49 7.14
CA SER A 219 17.93 -3.49 7.10
C SER A 219 17.37 -4.90 7.17
N LEU A 220 18.13 -5.85 6.61
CA LEU A 220 17.76 -7.26 6.62
C LEU A 220 17.78 -7.83 8.05
N GLU A 221 18.74 -7.41 8.88
CA GLU A 221 18.86 -7.83 10.28
C GLU A 221 17.64 -7.41 11.09
N PHE A 222 17.16 -6.19 10.90
CA PHE A 222 15.94 -5.71 11.55
C PHE A 222 14.72 -6.50 11.08
N ALA A 223 14.57 -6.73 9.76
CA ALA A 223 13.47 -7.53 9.22
C ALA A 223 13.44 -8.95 9.81
N LEU A 224 14.59 -9.62 9.89
CA LEU A 224 14.72 -10.96 10.46
C LEU A 224 14.41 -10.97 11.97
N LEU A 225 14.86 -9.95 12.71
CA LEU A 225 14.56 -9.82 14.13
C LEU A 225 13.05 -9.67 14.38
N VAL A 226 12.41 -8.76 13.66
CA VAL A 226 10.95 -8.53 13.73
C VAL A 226 10.22 -9.82 13.38
N THR A 227 10.56 -10.46 12.25
CA THR A 227 9.94 -11.72 11.81
C THR A 227 10.06 -12.82 12.87
N LYS A 228 11.26 -13.03 13.42
CA LYS A 228 11.51 -14.05 14.45
C LYS A 228 10.72 -13.78 15.73
N ARG A 229 10.58 -12.53 16.14
CA ARG A 229 9.85 -12.17 17.35
C ARG A 229 8.34 -12.24 17.15
N LEU A 230 7.84 -11.74 16.03
CA LEU A 230 6.40 -11.70 15.77
C LEU A 230 5.84 -13.07 15.41
N LEU A 231 6.56 -13.93 14.70
CA LEU A 231 6.02 -15.22 14.22
C LEU A 231 6.42 -16.42 15.07
N LEU A 232 7.59 -16.39 15.72
CA LEU A 232 8.12 -17.56 16.44
C LEU A 232 8.19 -17.35 17.95
N LYS A 233 8.91 -16.33 18.43
CA LYS A 233 9.17 -16.17 19.87
C LYS A 233 7.98 -15.59 20.65
N GLY A 234 7.24 -14.67 20.05
CA GLY A 234 6.08 -14.02 20.66
C GLY A 234 4.80 -14.87 20.55
N PHE A 235 4.84 -15.99 19.85
CA PHE A 235 3.68 -16.86 19.68
C PHE A 235 3.40 -17.63 20.98
N PRO A 236 2.12 -17.78 21.40
CA PRO A 236 0.92 -17.28 20.73
C PRO A 236 0.52 -15.86 21.14
N VAL A 237 0.88 -15.41 22.34
CA VAL A 237 0.24 -14.24 22.97
C VAL A 237 0.48 -12.95 22.20
N SER A 238 1.75 -12.57 21.97
CA SER A 238 2.07 -11.33 21.25
C SER A 238 1.59 -11.41 19.80
N THR A 239 1.80 -12.53 19.12
CA THR A 239 1.40 -12.75 17.72
C THR A 239 -0.10 -12.62 17.52
N LEU A 240 -0.89 -13.37 18.28
CA LEU A 240 -2.35 -13.36 18.16
C LEU A 240 -2.93 -12.01 18.57
N SER A 241 -2.33 -11.32 19.54
CA SER A 241 -2.81 -10.00 19.93
C SER A 241 -2.54 -8.94 18.88
N ILE A 242 -1.35 -8.96 18.27
CA ILE A 242 -1.00 -8.08 17.15
C ILE A 242 -1.95 -8.35 15.97
N TRP A 243 -2.17 -9.61 15.61
CA TRP A 243 -3.12 -9.99 14.55
C TRP A 243 -4.56 -9.60 14.89
N PHE A 244 -4.98 -9.71 16.14
CA PHE A 244 -6.33 -9.30 16.55
C PHE A 244 -6.53 -7.79 16.38
N ILE A 245 -5.55 -6.98 16.80
CA ILE A 245 -5.61 -5.51 16.59
C ILE A 245 -5.65 -5.19 15.09
N THR A 246 -4.80 -5.82 14.30
CA THR A 246 -4.80 -5.63 12.85
C THR A 246 -6.11 -6.09 12.22
N TYR A 247 -6.67 -7.20 12.66
CA TYR A 247 -7.99 -7.68 12.22
C TYR A 247 -9.08 -6.64 12.49
N CYS A 248 -9.10 -6.03 13.67
CA CYS A 248 -10.03 -4.94 13.98
C CYS A 248 -9.82 -3.75 13.04
N GLY A 249 -8.57 -3.36 12.76
CA GLY A 249 -8.25 -2.31 11.80
C GLY A 249 -8.76 -2.63 10.38
N VAL A 250 -8.46 -3.83 9.88
CA VAL A 250 -8.92 -4.29 8.56
C VAL A 250 -10.45 -4.35 8.51
N GLN A 251 -11.12 -4.79 9.58
CA GLN A 251 -12.59 -4.75 9.66
C GLN A 251 -13.15 -3.34 9.48
N LEU A 252 -12.57 -2.35 10.17
CA LEU A 252 -12.99 -0.96 10.04
C LEU A 252 -12.80 -0.44 8.62
N ILE A 253 -11.67 -0.80 7.98
CA ILE A 253 -11.39 -0.41 6.59
C ILE A 253 -12.44 -1.03 5.65
N LYS A 254 -12.69 -2.34 5.76
CA LYS A 254 -13.69 -3.04 4.92
C LYS A 254 -15.10 -2.49 5.09
N GLU A 255 -15.46 -2.10 6.31
CA GLU A 255 -16.78 -1.54 6.58
C GLU A 255 -16.91 -0.10 6.02
N ARG A 256 -15.83 0.68 6.07
CA ARG A 256 -15.75 1.98 5.40
C ARG A 256 -15.89 1.84 3.89
N GLU A 257 -15.15 0.92 3.26
CA GLU A 257 -15.23 0.64 1.83
C GLU A 257 -16.66 0.25 1.40
N ARG A 258 -17.35 -0.55 2.22
CA ARG A 258 -18.75 -0.91 1.98
C ARG A 258 -19.67 0.32 1.99
N ILE A 259 -19.50 1.22 2.95
CA ILE A 259 -20.33 2.43 3.05
C ILE A 259 -20.11 3.33 1.83
N LEU A 260 -18.85 3.53 1.44
CA LEU A 260 -18.49 4.33 0.27
C LEU A 260 -19.09 3.74 -1.01
N ALA A 261 -18.99 2.43 -1.23
CA ALA A 261 -19.60 1.77 -2.39
C ALA A 261 -21.12 1.98 -2.45
N ILE A 262 -21.81 1.95 -1.30
CA ILE A 262 -23.26 2.20 -1.24
C ILE A 262 -23.59 3.67 -1.55
N GLU A 263 -22.76 4.61 -1.12
CA GLU A 263 -22.92 6.04 -1.42
C GLU A 263 -22.70 6.33 -2.91
N GLU A 264 -21.68 5.71 -3.51
CA GLU A 264 -21.42 5.79 -4.95
C GLU A 264 -22.58 5.22 -5.77
N ASP A 265 -23.06 4.01 -5.43
CA ASP A 265 -24.22 3.40 -6.09
C ASP A 265 -25.49 4.27 -6.02
N LYS A 266 -25.70 4.98 -4.91
CA LYS A 266 -26.82 5.91 -4.76
C LYS A 266 -26.64 7.16 -5.60
N CYS A 267 -25.42 7.71 -5.65
CA CYS A 267 -25.09 8.87 -6.45
C CYS A 267 -25.26 8.58 -7.95
N ASP A 268 -24.84 7.40 -8.39
CA ASP A 268 -24.95 7.00 -9.80
C ASP A 268 -26.40 6.74 -10.20
N LYS A 269 -27.22 6.17 -9.32
CA LYS A 269 -28.67 6.08 -9.52
C LYS A 269 -29.33 7.46 -9.60
N ALA A 270 -28.95 8.38 -8.72
CA ALA A 270 -29.49 9.75 -8.73
C ALA A 270 -29.07 10.58 -9.95
N LYS A 271 -27.95 10.23 -10.62
CA LYS A 271 -27.54 10.86 -11.89
C LYS A 271 -28.23 10.23 -13.12
N ALA A 272 -28.75 9.02 -12.98
CA ALA A 272 -29.43 8.30 -14.04
C ALA A 272 -30.95 8.59 -14.10
N GLU A 273 -31.51 9.13 -13.02
CA GLU A 273 -32.88 9.67 -12.91
C GLU A 273 -32.94 11.15 -13.32
#